data_AF-A0A928VBI3-F1
#
_entry.id   AF-A0A928VBI3-F1
#
_cell.length_a   1.000
_cell.length_b   1.000
_cell.length_c   1.000
_cell.angle_alpha   90.00
_cell.angle_beta   90.00
_cell.angle_gamma   90.00
#
_symmetry.space_group_name_H-M   'P 1'
#
loop_
_entity.id
_entity.type
_entity.pdbx_description
1 polymer ?
#
loop_
_entity_poly.entity_id
_entity_poly.type
_entity_poly.pdbx_seq_one_letter_code
_entity_poly.pdbx_strand_id
1 'polypeptide(L)'
;MNRKTWLDRRSIVKSGLALLGFGATMGWTNLGKAAQAKTKPTNQEAVEAYFRALETGQFEVLREIFAQDARQVMPYAFGDFPKSFDGREGIYKQYSSLPKLFSKMSFPRTIYPTENPNVLFVQFRGDIEIRAGGRYQNDYV
;
A
#
# COMPACT_ATOMS: atom_id res chain seq x y z
N MET A 1 -42.35 44.04 -42.68
CA MET A 1 -42.72 42.76 -43.34
C MET A 1 -43.01 41.71 -42.27
N ASN A 2 -44.23 41.14 -42.31
CA ASN A 2 -44.82 39.94 -41.68
C ASN A 2 -44.18 39.34 -40.40
N ARG A 3 -44.82 39.32 -39.22
CA ARG A 3 -46.07 38.64 -38.75
C ARG A 3 -46.14 37.12 -38.95
N LYS A 4 -46.11 36.38 -37.83
CA LYS A 4 -46.92 35.20 -37.43
C LYS A 4 -46.63 34.93 -35.93
N THR A 5 -47.35 35.47 -34.93
CA THR A 5 -48.64 35.08 -34.31
C THR A 5 -48.93 33.59 -34.11
N TRP A 6 -49.52 33.33 -32.91
CA TRP A 6 -50.45 32.25 -32.50
C TRP A 6 -49.85 31.01 -31.83
N LEU A 7 -50.35 30.43 -30.72
CA LEU A 7 -51.13 30.89 -29.56
C LEU A 7 -51.18 29.73 -28.55
N ASP A 8 -51.39 30.12 -27.30
CA ASP A 8 -51.80 29.37 -26.11
C ASP A 8 -52.80 28.21 -26.35
N ARG A 9 -52.58 27.08 -25.66
CA ARG A 9 -53.65 26.15 -25.25
C ARG A 9 -53.43 25.68 -23.81
N ARG A 10 -54.12 26.40 -22.92
CA ARG A 10 -54.72 25.98 -21.64
C ARG A 10 -55.18 24.51 -21.57
N SER A 11 -54.97 23.90 -20.40
CA SER A 11 -55.91 23.00 -19.70
C SER A 11 -55.36 22.70 -18.29
N ILE A 12 -55.71 23.48 -17.27
CA ILE A 12 -56.77 23.21 -16.26
C ILE A 12 -56.46 22.04 -15.31
N VAL A 13 -55.93 22.41 -14.15
CA VAL A 13 -56.32 22.08 -12.75
C VAL A 13 -57.20 20.84 -12.48
N LYS A 14 -56.71 19.94 -11.61
CA LYS A 14 -57.42 19.38 -10.43
C LYS A 14 -56.37 19.08 -9.35
N SER A 15 -56.24 19.91 -8.31
CA SER A 15 -56.92 19.77 -7.02
C SER A 15 -56.71 18.41 -6.35
N GLY A 16 -55.87 18.40 -5.32
CA GLY A 16 -55.66 17.29 -4.40
C GLY A 16 -55.05 17.83 -3.11
N LEU A 17 -55.88 18.52 -2.32
CA LEU A 17 -55.59 18.93 -0.95
C LEU A 17 -55.90 17.74 -0.02
N ALA A 18 -54.91 17.28 0.74
CA ALA A 18 -55.09 16.58 2.02
C ALA A 18 -53.78 16.78 2.81
N LEU A 19 -53.76 17.76 3.71
CA LEU A 19 -54.02 17.65 5.15
C LEU A 19 -52.82 17.12 5.96
N LEU A 20 -52.13 18.10 6.57
CA LEU A 20 -51.63 18.14 7.95
C LEU A 20 -51.13 16.82 8.57
N GLY A 21 -49.81 16.72 8.70
CA GLY A 21 -49.13 15.85 9.67
C GLY A 21 -47.92 16.59 10.25
N PHE A 22 -47.93 16.76 11.56
CA PHE A 22 -46.95 17.45 12.38
C PHE A 22 -45.51 16.94 12.22
N GLY A 23 -44.55 17.85 12.29
CA GLY A 23 -43.30 17.67 13.04
C GLY A 23 -42.19 16.82 12.41
N ALA A 24 -41.12 17.51 11.97
CA ALA A 24 -39.72 17.22 12.26
C ALA A 24 -38.84 17.72 11.11
N THR A 25 -38.31 18.94 11.26
CA THR A 25 -37.08 19.33 10.59
C THR A 25 -35.95 18.45 11.14
N MET A 26 -35.52 17.44 10.39
CA MET A 26 -34.26 16.75 10.69
C MET A 26 -33.49 16.49 9.40
N GLY A 27 -32.47 17.33 9.23
CA GLY A 27 -31.13 16.93 8.80
C GLY A 27 -31.05 16.19 7.47
N TRP A 28 -30.57 16.89 6.45
CA TRP A 28 -29.70 16.27 5.46
C TRP A 28 -28.58 15.53 6.19
N THR A 29 -28.69 14.21 6.29
CA THR A 29 -27.59 13.38 6.75
C THR A 29 -26.53 13.43 5.65
N ASN A 30 -25.56 14.32 5.83
CA ASN A 30 -24.23 14.14 5.27
C ASN A 30 -23.77 12.74 5.69
N LEU A 31 -23.99 11.76 4.82
CA LEU A 31 -23.20 10.53 4.80
C LEU A 31 -21.79 10.97 4.43
N GLY A 32 -21.09 11.49 5.45
CA GLY A 32 -19.68 11.77 5.38
C GLY A 32 -19.02 10.52 4.84
N LYS A 33 -18.30 10.70 3.74
CA LYS A 33 -17.23 9.81 3.29
C LYS A 33 -16.39 9.52 4.54
N ALA A 34 -16.64 8.41 5.22
CA ALA A 34 -15.76 7.96 6.28
C ALA A 34 -14.41 7.79 5.59
N ALA A 35 -13.50 8.72 5.84
CA ALA A 35 -12.14 8.60 5.39
C ALA A 35 -11.66 7.26 5.91
N GLN A 36 -11.45 6.32 4.99
CA GLN A 36 -11.04 4.97 5.31
C GLN A 36 -9.71 5.10 6.04
N ALA A 37 -9.73 4.96 7.37
CA ALA A 37 -8.53 5.02 8.17
C ALA A 37 -7.62 3.92 7.62
N LYS A 38 -6.49 4.30 7.01
CA LYS A 38 -5.45 3.34 6.63
C LYS A 38 -4.98 2.68 7.92
N THR A 39 -5.52 1.51 8.23
CA THR A 39 -5.05 0.68 9.33
C THR A 39 -3.59 0.37 9.07
N LYS A 40 -2.73 0.63 10.06
CA LYS A 40 -1.32 0.27 9.95
C LYS A 40 -1.21 -1.24 9.73
N PRO A 41 -0.34 -1.72 8.84
CA PRO A 41 -0.12 -3.15 8.68
C PRO A 41 0.39 -3.74 9.99
N THR A 42 0.00 -4.97 10.27
CA THR A 42 0.63 -5.79 11.32
C THR A 42 2.10 -6.02 10.99
N ASN A 43 2.90 -6.40 12.00
CA ASN A 43 4.33 -6.66 11.79
C ASN A 43 4.58 -7.79 10.76
N GLN A 44 3.71 -8.81 10.75
CA GLN A 44 3.80 -9.89 9.76
C GLN A 44 3.48 -9.40 8.35
N GLU A 45 2.45 -8.55 8.18
CA GLU A 45 2.13 -7.93 6.88
C GLU A 45 3.25 -7.02 6.39
N ALA A 46 3.92 -6.30 7.29
CA ALA A 46 5.09 -5.48 6.93
C ALA A 46 6.26 -6.33 6.43
N VAL A 47 6.54 -7.47 7.07
CA VAL A 47 7.55 -8.44 6.61
C VAL A 47 7.17 -9.02 5.24
N GLU A 48 5.91 -9.42 5.04
CA GLU A 48 5.46 -9.93 3.75
C GLU A 48 5.55 -8.87 2.64
N ALA A 49 5.18 -7.63 2.96
CA ALA A 49 5.30 -6.50 2.04
C ALA A 49 6.76 -6.26 1.64
N TYR A 50 7.70 -6.35 2.59
CA TYR A 50 9.13 -6.22 2.33
C TYR A 50 9.60 -7.23 1.27
N PHE A 51 9.35 -8.52 1.46
CA PHE A 51 9.81 -9.53 0.50
C PHE A 51 9.08 -9.43 -0.84
N ARG A 52 7.76 -9.17 -0.84
CA ARG A 52 7.01 -8.94 -2.08
C ARG A 52 7.56 -7.76 -2.88
N ALA A 53 8.02 -6.70 -2.21
CA ALA A 53 8.68 -5.57 -2.86
C ALA A 53 9.89 -6.02 -3.67
N LEU A 54 10.72 -6.89 -3.08
CA LEU A 54 11.92 -7.40 -3.73
C LEU A 54 11.59 -8.31 -4.91
N GLU A 55 10.60 -9.19 -4.76
CA GLU A 55 10.22 -10.15 -5.81
C GLU A 55 9.52 -9.48 -7.00
N THR A 56 8.76 -8.41 -6.74
CA THR A 56 7.95 -7.73 -7.77
C THR A 56 8.56 -6.41 -8.27
N GLY A 57 9.63 -5.93 -7.62
CA GLY A 57 10.26 -4.65 -7.93
C GLY A 57 9.48 -3.42 -7.46
N GLN A 58 8.45 -3.59 -6.62
CA GLN A 58 7.63 -2.48 -6.10
C GLN A 58 8.28 -1.83 -4.87
N PHE A 59 9.48 -1.27 -5.04
CA PHE A 59 10.32 -0.81 -3.92
C PHE A 59 9.76 0.37 -3.14
N GLU A 60 8.77 1.10 -3.66
CA GLU A 60 8.21 2.25 -2.96
C GLU A 60 7.52 1.88 -1.64
N VAL A 61 7.03 0.64 -1.54
CA VAL A 61 6.47 0.11 -0.29
C VAL A 61 7.49 0.08 0.85
N LEU A 62 8.80 0.02 0.54
CA LEU A 62 9.85 0.05 1.55
C LEU A 62 9.82 1.38 2.33
N ARG A 63 9.44 2.47 1.68
CA ARG A 63 9.29 3.77 2.35
C ARG A 63 8.07 3.82 3.27
N GLU A 64 7.10 2.94 3.09
CA GLU A 64 5.90 2.88 3.92
C GLU A 64 6.12 2.00 5.16
N ILE A 65 6.85 0.89 5.01
CA ILE A 65 7.00 -0.12 6.07
C ILE A 65 8.19 0.13 7.01
N PHE A 66 9.25 0.81 6.57
CA PHE A 66 10.38 1.13 7.44
C PHE A 66 10.17 2.46 8.18
N ALA A 67 10.52 2.53 9.47
CA ALA A 67 10.57 3.80 10.21
C ALA A 67 11.61 4.77 9.62
N GLN A 68 11.45 6.09 9.82
CA GLN A 68 12.37 7.09 9.27
C GLN A 68 13.82 6.85 9.72
N ASP A 69 13.99 6.46 10.98
CA ASP A 69 15.25 6.13 11.67
C ASP A 69 15.54 4.62 11.70
N ALA A 70 14.87 3.82 10.85
CA ALA A 70 15.10 2.38 10.78
C ALA A 70 16.56 2.04 10.48
N ARG A 71 17.02 0.89 10.99
CA ARG A 71 18.36 0.40 10.78
C ARG A 71 18.34 -1.06 10.36
N GLN A 72 18.95 -1.35 9.22
CA GLN A 72 19.23 -2.73 8.81
C GLN A 72 20.69 -3.06 9.14
N VAL A 73 20.90 -4.11 9.93
CA VAL A 73 22.24 -4.60 10.26
C VAL A 73 22.58 -5.80 9.39
N MET A 74 23.82 -5.86 8.89
CA MET A 74 24.34 -6.95 8.08
C MET A 74 25.38 -7.73 8.89
N PRO A 75 24.96 -8.66 9.76
CA PRO A 75 25.85 -9.30 10.75
C PRO A 75 26.98 -10.12 10.11
N TYR A 76 26.78 -10.58 8.88
CA TYR A 76 27.74 -11.38 8.12
C TYR A 76 28.38 -10.61 6.96
N ALA A 77 28.31 -9.26 6.96
CA ALA A 77 29.00 -8.45 5.95
C ALA A 77 30.51 -8.70 6.00
N PHE A 78 31.12 -8.87 4.82
CA PHE A 78 32.55 -9.10 4.66
C PHE A 78 33.16 -8.11 3.65
N GLY A 79 34.48 -7.88 3.77
CA GLY A 79 35.20 -6.93 2.92
C GLY A 79 34.65 -5.51 3.05
N ASP A 80 34.50 -4.84 1.91
CA ASP A 80 34.02 -3.45 1.83
C ASP A 80 32.49 -3.32 1.82
N PHE A 81 31.76 -4.44 1.96
CA PHE A 81 30.30 -4.39 1.98
C PHE A 81 29.78 -3.64 3.23
N PRO A 82 28.80 -2.74 3.12
CA PRO A 82 28.28 -2.00 4.27
C PRO A 82 27.79 -2.91 5.40
N LYS A 83 28.23 -2.63 6.62
CA LYS A 83 27.81 -3.37 7.83
C LYS A 83 26.39 -3.01 8.29
N SER A 84 25.88 -1.86 7.87
CA SER A 84 24.49 -1.45 8.09
C SER A 84 24.01 -0.49 7.01
N PHE A 85 22.70 -0.39 6.88
CA PHE A 85 22.01 0.66 6.13
C PHE A 85 21.13 1.43 7.11
N ASP A 86 21.46 2.70 7.32
CA ASP A 86 20.81 3.54 8.32
C ASP A 86 19.79 4.48 7.67
N GLY A 87 18.63 4.61 8.32
CA GLY A 87 17.48 5.34 7.85
C GLY A 87 16.72 4.64 6.73
N ARG A 88 15.40 4.93 6.65
CA ARG A 88 14.51 4.44 5.59
C ARG A 88 15.08 4.62 4.18
N GLU A 89 15.64 5.79 3.90
CA GLU A 89 16.18 6.10 2.57
C GLU A 89 17.46 5.31 2.26
N GLY A 90 18.27 4.98 3.27
CA GLY A 90 19.43 4.11 3.09
C GLY A 90 19.00 2.69 2.69
N ILE A 91 18.00 2.15 3.39
CA ILE A 91 17.43 0.83 3.11
C ILE A 91 16.75 0.81 1.73
N TYR A 92 15.95 1.82 1.40
CA TYR A 92 15.31 1.94 0.08
C TYR A 92 16.35 1.95 -1.05
N LYS A 93 17.40 2.79 -0.94
CA LYS A 93 18.45 2.90 -1.97
C LYS A 93 19.17 1.58 -2.20
N GLN A 94 19.44 0.83 -1.12
CA GLN A 94 20.06 -0.49 -1.23
C GLN A 94 19.21 -1.42 -2.10
N TYR A 95 17.94 -1.62 -1.76
CA TYR A 95 17.09 -2.59 -2.48
C TYR A 95 16.65 -2.14 -3.86
N SER A 96 16.29 -0.86 -4.02
CA SER A 96 15.90 -0.31 -5.32
C SER A 96 17.03 -0.30 -6.36
N SER A 97 18.28 -0.50 -5.93
CA SER A 97 19.43 -0.65 -6.83
C SER A 97 19.58 -2.07 -7.40
N LEU A 98 19.01 -3.09 -6.74
CA LEU A 98 19.17 -4.50 -7.11
C LEU A 98 18.73 -4.87 -8.53
N PRO A 99 17.67 -4.27 -9.13
CA PRO A 99 17.30 -4.56 -10.50
C PRO A 99 18.37 -4.25 -11.54
N LYS A 100 19.39 -3.46 -11.21
CA LYS A 100 20.56 -3.23 -12.08
C LYS A 100 21.44 -4.48 -12.21
N LEU A 101 21.46 -5.33 -11.20
CA LEU A 101 22.33 -6.50 -11.08
C LEU A 101 21.57 -7.80 -11.29
N PHE A 102 20.31 -7.87 -10.85
CA PHE A 102 19.50 -9.07 -10.82
C PHE A 102 18.32 -8.98 -11.79
N SER A 103 18.04 -10.07 -12.50
CA SER A 103 16.91 -10.17 -13.43
C SER A 103 15.64 -10.67 -12.74
N LYS A 104 15.78 -11.59 -11.78
CA LYS A 104 14.68 -12.20 -11.04
C LYS A 104 15.13 -12.54 -9.63
N MET A 105 14.25 -12.34 -8.65
CA MET A 105 14.48 -12.68 -7.26
C MET A 105 13.26 -13.45 -6.72
N SER A 106 13.50 -14.51 -5.96
CA SER A 106 12.47 -15.24 -5.22
C SER A 106 12.96 -15.54 -3.81
N PHE A 107 12.07 -15.39 -2.83
CA PHE A 107 12.36 -15.58 -1.43
C PHE A 107 11.28 -16.44 -0.75
N PRO A 108 11.17 -17.75 -1.01
CA PRO A 108 10.31 -18.63 -0.24
C PRO A 108 10.67 -18.53 1.24
N ARG A 109 9.67 -18.33 2.11
CA ARG A 109 9.88 -17.94 3.50
C ARG A 109 8.89 -18.57 4.46
N THR A 110 9.29 -18.67 5.72
CA THR A 110 8.43 -18.97 6.88
C THR A 110 8.69 -17.92 7.96
N ILE A 111 7.62 -17.33 8.47
CA ILE A 111 7.67 -16.30 9.52
C ILE A 111 7.35 -16.95 10.87
N TYR A 112 8.22 -16.75 11.84
CA TYR A 112 8.08 -17.25 13.20
C TYR A 112 7.83 -16.08 14.16
N PRO A 113 6.59 -15.93 14.69
CA PRO A 113 6.33 -14.97 15.75
C PRO A 113 7.05 -15.37 17.03
N THR A 114 7.41 -14.37 17.83
CA THR A 114 8.01 -14.58 19.16
C THR A 114 7.02 -14.16 20.26
N GLU A 115 7.38 -14.40 21.52
CA GLU A 115 6.62 -13.89 22.66
C GLU A 115 6.56 -12.35 22.68
N ASN A 116 7.55 -11.68 22.09
CA ASN A 116 7.50 -10.25 21.85
C ASN A 116 6.82 -9.98 20.49
N PRO A 117 5.62 -9.38 20.45
CA PRO A 117 4.89 -9.16 19.20
C PRO A 117 5.61 -8.21 18.22
N ASN A 118 6.63 -7.46 18.69
CA ASN A 118 7.45 -6.57 17.87
C ASN A 118 8.71 -7.25 17.30
N VAL A 119 8.92 -8.53 17.59
CA VAL A 119 10.07 -9.30 17.10
C VAL A 119 9.57 -10.54 16.37
N LEU A 120 10.03 -10.70 15.14
CA LEU A 120 9.74 -11.83 14.26
C LEU A 120 11.07 -12.40 13.76
N PHE A 121 11.17 -13.72 13.66
CA PHE A 121 12.22 -14.38 12.89
C PHE A 121 11.69 -14.81 11.53
N VAL A 122 12.54 -14.78 10.52
CA VAL A 122 12.15 -15.22 9.17
C VAL A 122 13.22 -16.13 8.62
N GLN A 123 12.87 -17.40 8.43
CA GLN A 123 13.70 -18.30 7.66
C GLN A 123 13.30 -18.19 6.19
N PHE A 124 14.26 -17.97 5.30
CA PHE A 124 13.99 -17.87 3.87
C PHE A 124 15.17 -18.29 3.02
N ARG A 125 14.89 -18.70 1.79
CA ARG A 125 15.90 -19.01 0.78
C ARG A 125 15.94 -17.91 -0.27
N GLY A 126 17.09 -17.31 -0.49
CA GLY A 126 17.32 -16.44 -1.64
C GLY A 126 17.58 -17.27 -2.89
N ASP A 127 16.80 -17.05 -3.94
CA ASP A 127 17.02 -17.64 -5.25
C ASP A 127 16.98 -16.55 -6.32
N ILE A 128 18.16 -16.13 -6.78
CA ILE A 128 18.36 -14.88 -7.51
C ILE A 128 19.09 -15.14 -8.83
N GLU A 129 18.52 -14.66 -9.93
CA GLU A 129 19.15 -14.69 -11.24
C GLU A 129 19.95 -13.41 -11.49
N ILE A 130 21.20 -13.58 -11.90
CA ILE A 130 22.13 -12.47 -12.13
C ILE A 130 22.06 -12.08 -13.61
N ARG A 131 21.93 -10.78 -13.91
CA ARG A 131 21.79 -10.30 -15.29
C ARG A 131 23.00 -10.62 -16.18
N ALA A 132 24.20 -10.60 -15.60
CA ALA A 132 25.44 -10.98 -16.29
C ALA A 132 25.58 -12.49 -16.52
N GLY A 133 24.59 -13.29 -16.09
CA GLY A 133 24.62 -14.74 -16.11
C GLY A 133 24.94 -15.33 -14.74
N GLY A 134 24.48 -16.56 -14.53
CA GLY A 134 24.62 -17.28 -13.26
C GLY A 134 23.44 -17.08 -12.31
N ARG A 135 23.53 -17.77 -11.17
CA ARG A 135 22.47 -17.82 -10.15
C ARG A 135 23.11 -17.73 -8.77
N TYR A 136 22.57 -16.86 -7.93
CA TYR A 136 22.94 -16.76 -6.52
C TYR A 136 21.88 -17.46 -5.69
N GLN A 137 22.31 -18.37 -4.82
CA GLN A 137 21.44 -19.10 -3.91
C GLN A 137 22.03 -19.10 -2.51
N ASN A 138 21.19 -18.81 -1.52
CA ASN A 138 21.61 -18.82 -0.12
C ASN A 138 20.42 -19.07 0.81
N ASP A 139 20.69 -19.65 1.99
CA ASP A 139 19.71 -19.88 3.04
C ASP A 139 19.95 -18.88 4.20
N TYR A 140 18.86 -18.30 4.71
CA TYR A 140 18.88 -17.26 5.76
C TYR A 140 17.96 -17.66 6.92
N VAL A 141 18.34 -17.24 8.14
CA VAL A 141 17.59 -17.36 9.40
C VAL A 141 17.65 -16.03 10.14
#